data_AF-A0A8H3Y268-F1
#
_entry.id   AF-A0A8H3Y268-F1
#
_cell.length_a   1.000
_cell.length_b   1.000
_cell.length_c   1.000
_cell.angle_alpha   90.00
_cell.angle_beta   90.00
_cell.angle_gamma   90.00
#
_symmetry.space_group_name_H-M   'P 1'
#
loop_
_entity.id
_entity.type
_entity.pdbx_description
1 polymer ?
#
loop_
_entity_poly.entity_id
_entity_poly.type
_entity_poly.pdbx_seq_one_letter_code
_entity_poly.pdbx_strand_id
1 'polypeptide(L)'
;MTFTNVLPADLYEGTVDGIAIKWTHNAKARLTTNAIEYRVNATAMKAATEHFTHKCSKRLGKATAIIIGSFHKFTTITRTGKEKAAHSHITLSLNPGGVKVHVNVTLPEGGAVENAQWRDESVVLRRRAIADPSLSVGEYDELSDRDTPSPVLN
;
A
#
# COMPACT_ATOMS: atom_id res chain seq x y z
N MET A 1 -13.73 -7.28 15.28
CA MET A 1 -13.03 -8.30 14.46
C MET A 1 -11.54 -8.14 14.69
N THR A 2 -10.78 -9.22 14.77
CA THR A 2 -9.30 -9.17 14.81
C THR A 2 -8.77 -9.60 13.45
N PHE A 3 -7.89 -8.79 12.86
CA PHE A 3 -7.21 -9.18 11.62
C PHE A 3 -6.40 -10.46 11.83
N THR A 4 -6.49 -11.38 10.88
CA THR A 4 -5.66 -12.58 10.81
C THR A 4 -4.46 -12.35 9.91
N ASN A 5 -3.47 -13.24 9.98
CA ASN A 5 -2.25 -13.17 9.18
C ASN A 5 -1.45 -11.87 9.40
N VAL A 6 -1.29 -11.52 10.68
CA VAL A 6 -0.55 -10.35 11.13
C VAL A 6 0.61 -10.78 12.02
N LEU A 7 1.64 -9.94 12.11
CA LEU A 7 2.71 -10.15 13.09
C LEU A 7 2.21 -9.78 14.50
N PRO A 8 2.86 -10.30 15.56
CA PRO A 8 2.71 -9.74 16.90
C PRO A 8 2.85 -8.20 16.90
N ALA A 9 2.14 -7.54 17.80
CA ALA A 9 2.00 -6.08 17.79
C ALA A 9 3.33 -5.33 17.90
N ASP A 10 4.29 -5.90 18.63
CA ASP A 10 5.64 -5.40 18.90
C ASP A 10 6.66 -5.78 17.81
N LEU A 11 6.33 -6.71 16.93
CA LEU A 11 7.19 -7.15 15.84
C LEU A 11 6.87 -6.45 14.53
N TYR A 12 7.92 -6.01 13.86
CA TYR A 12 7.85 -5.36 12.54
C TYR A 12 8.57 -6.14 11.45
N GLU A 13 9.01 -7.35 11.76
CA GLU A 13 9.62 -8.29 10.84
C GLU A 13 9.32 -9.71 11.34
N GLY A 14 8.99 -10.61 10.42
CA GLY A 14 8.70 -12.00 10.73
C GLY A 14 8.03 -12.71 9.57
N THR A 15 7.66 -13.97 9.78
CA THR A 15 7.00 -14.79 8.74
C THR A 15 5.58 -15.12 9.16
N VAL A 16 4.64 -14.96 8.24
CA VAL A 16 3.24 -15.30 8.41
C VAL A 16 2.80 -16.15 7.23
N ASP A 17 2.36 -17.39 7.48
CA ASP A 17 1.86 -18.31 6.44
C ASP A 17 2.83 -18.40 5.23
N GLY A 18 4.12 -18.57 5.52
CA GLY A 18 5.20 -18.67 4.53
C GLY A 18 5.62 -17.35 3.86
N ILE A 19 4.96 -16.22 4.16
CA ILE A 19 5.31 -14.90 3.63
C ILE A 19 6.14 -14.13 4.66
N ALA A 20 7.38 -13.79 4.31
CA ALA A 20 8.22 -12.92 5.10
C ALA A 20 7.75 -11.47 4.98
N ILE A 21 7.28 -10.88 6.08
CA ILE A 21 6.82 -9.49 6.17
C ILE A 21 7.90 -8.66 6.87
N LYS A 22 8.21 -7.49 6.31
CA LYS A 22 9.17 -6.54 6.90
C LYS A 22 8.68 -5.11 6.72
N TRP A 23 8.72 -4.31 7.78
CA TRP A 23 8.47 -2.87 7.69
C TRP A 23 9.77 -2.10 7.50
N THR A 24 9.78 -1.14 6.57
CA THR A 24 10.88 -0.18 6.45
C THR A 24 10.94 0.75 7.66
N HIS A 25 12.11 1.33 7.94
CA HIS A 25 12.27 2.30 9.03
C HIS A 25 11.27 3.46 8.91
N ASN A 26 11.10 4.01 7.71
CA ASN A 26 10.16 5.10 7.45
C ASN A 26 8.70 4.70 7.68
N ALA A 27 8.30 3.49 7.27
CA ALA A 27 6.95 2.98 7.51
C ALA A 27 6.65 2.88 9.01
N LYS A 28 7.61 2.40 9.81
CA LYS A 28 7.48 2.33 11.27
C LYS A 28 7.32 3.72 11.88
N ALA A 29 8.19 4.66 11.49
CA ALA A 29 8.18 6.03 12.00
C ALA A 29 6.88 6.78 11.69
N ARG A 30 6.29 6.56 10.51
CA ARG A 30 5.06 7.24 10.07
C ARG A 30 3.77 6.56 10.53
N LEU A 31 3.83 5.33 11.02
CA LEU A 31 2.64 4.55 11.40
C LEU A 31 1.74 5.30 12.38
N THR A 32 2.32 5.90 13.42
CA THR A 32 1.55 6.64 14.44
C THR A 32 0.89 7.89 13.85
N THR A 33 1.61 8.67 13.03
CA THR A 33 1.06 9.84 12.35
C THR A 33 -0.10 9.47 11.44
N ASN A 34 0.09 8.44 10.61
CA ASN A 34 -0.95 7.93 9.73
C ASN A 34 -2.17 7.46 10.55
N ALA A 35 -1.96 6.76 11.67
CA ALA A 35 -3.05 6.32 12.54
C ALA A 35 -3.87 7.50 13.11
N ILE A 36 -3.19 8.59 13.52
CA ILE A 36 -3.83 9.82 13.98
C ILE A 36 -4.67 10.47 12.87
N GLU A 37 -4.14 10.57 11.65
CA GLU A 37 -4.86 11.15 10.50
C GLU A 37 -6.15 10.40 10.19
N TYR A 38 -6.13 9.08 10.37
CA TYR A 38 -7.30 8.22 10.17
C TYR A 38 -8.16 8.06 11.44
N ARG A 39 -7.76 8.65 12.58
CA ARG A 39 -8.43 8.53 13.89
C ARG A 39 -8.60 7.08 14.35
N VAL A 40 -7.59 6.25 14.11
CA VAL A 40 -7.59 4.83 14.50
C VAL A 40 -6.40 4.51 15.41
N ASN A 41 -6.46 3.38 16.09
CA ASN A 41 -5.35 2.88 16.88
C ASN A 41 -4.19 2.42 15.96
N ALA A 42 -2.96 2.78 16.30
CA ALA A 42 -1.77 2.44 15.49
C ALA A 42 -1.52 0.94 15.36
N THR A 43 -1.76 0.17 16.43
CA THR A 43 -1.68 -1.31 16.40
C THR A 43 -2.74 -1.89 15.47
N ALA A 44 -3.95 -1.32 15.49
CA ALA A 44 -5.02 -1.76 14.60
C ALA A 44 -4.70 -1.42 13.12
N MET A 45 -4.16 -0.24 12.84
CA MET A 45 -3.68 0.13 11.50
C MET A 45 -2.54 -0.78 11.02
N LYS A 46 -1.59 -1.12 11.91
CA LYS A 46 -0.51 -2.09 11.62
C LYS A 46 -1.10 -3.43 11.21
N ALA A 47 -2.01 -3.97 12.02
CA ALA A 47 -2.67 -5.24 11.76
C ALA A 47 -3.43 -5.23 10.43
N ALA A 48 -4.20 -4.18 10.15
CA ALA A 48 -4.88 -4.02 8.86
C ALA A 48 -3.90 -3.99 7.68
N THR A 49 -2.80 -3.23 7.83
CA THR A 49 -1.75 -3.11 6.81
C THR A 49 -1.12 -4.47 6.51
N GLU A 50 -0.74 -5.22 7.54
CA GLU A 50 -0.14 -6.55 7.41
C GLU A 50 -1.12 -7.56 6.80
N HIS A 51 -2.39 -7.49 7.18
CA HIS A 51 -3.44 -8.35 6.62
C HIS A 51 -3.60 -8.16 5.10
N PHE A 52 -3.70 -6.91 4.63
CA PHE A 52 -3.78 -6.61 3.19
C PHE A 52 -2.48 -6.95 2.47
N THR A 53 -1.34 -6.72 3.12
CA THR A 53 -0.01 -7.11 2.60
C THR A 53 0.08 -8.61 2.37
N HIS A 54 -0.36 -9.42 3.35
CA HIS A 54 -0.39 -10.88 3.26
C HIS A 54 -1.28 -11.34 2.12
N LYS A 55 -2.52 -10.85 2.06
CA LYS A 55 -3.47 -11.20 1.00
C LYS A 55 -2.93 -10.88 -0.40
N CYS A 56 -2.33 -9.70 -0.58
CA CYS A 56 -1.72 -9.29 -1.84
C CYS A 56 -0.53 -10.16 -2.22
N SER A 57 0.36 -10.44 -1.27
CA SER A 57 1.53 -11.28 -1.50
C SER A 57 1.13 -12.70 -1.88
N LYS A 58 0.12 -13.28 -1.21
CA LYS A 58 -0.41 -14.60 -1.51
C LYS A 58 -1.03 -14.66 -2.90
N ARG A 59 -1.85 -13.67 -3.26
CA ARG A 59 -2.46 -13.56 -4.61
C ARG A 59 -1.42 -13.48 -5.71
N LEU A 60 -0.36 -12.70 -5.51
CA LEU A 60 0.72 -12.49 -6.48
C LEU A 60 1.84 -13.55 -6.43
N GLY A 61 1.70 -14.58 -5.58
CA GLY A 61 2.71 -15.63 -5.42
C GLY A 61 4.07 -15.10 -4.95
N LYS A 62 4.08 -14.14 -4.03
CA LYS A 62 5.27 -13.47 -3.51
C LYS A 62 5.61 -13.99 -2.12
N ALA A 63 6.88 -14.33 -1.92
CA ALA A 63 7.38 -14.91 -0.68
C ALA A 63 7.86 -13.85 0.34
N THR A 64 8.14 -12.63 -0.12
CA THR A 64 8.58 -11.54 0.76
C THR A 64 7.83 -10.26 0.44
N ALA A 65 7.38 -9.59 1.48
CA ALA A 65 6.66 -8.33 1.41
C ALA A 65 7.34 -7.28 2.29
N ILE A 66 7.76 -6.19 1.67
CA ILE A 66 8.35 -5.04 2.34
C ILE A 66 7.30 -3.93 2.37
N ILE A 67 6.83 -3.58 3.56
CA ILE A 67 5.88 -2.49 3.79
C ILE A 67 6.65 -1.17 3.82
N ILE A 68 6.41 -0.34 2.80
CA ILE A 68 7.04 0.97 2.61
C ILE A 68 6.19 2.07 3.24
N GLY A 69 4.86 1.91 3.26
CA GLY A 69 3.93 2.80 3.95
C GLY A 69 2.64 2.08 4.32
N SER A 70 2.09 2.38 5.50
CA SER A 70 0.76 1.93 5.94
C SER A 70 -0.34 2.69 5.19
N PHE A 71 -1.53 2.85 5.75
CA PHE A 71 -2.60 3.62 5.12
C PHE A 71 -2.18 5.09 5.02
N HIS A 72 -2.11 5.62 3.80
CA HIS A 72 -1.76 7.01 3.54
C HIS A 72 -2.44 7.53 2.27
N LYS A 73 -2.59 8.84 2.16
CA LYS A 73 -3.33 9.53 1.07
C LYS A 73 -2.43 10.33 0.13
N PHE A 74 -1.15 9.98 0.06
CA PHE A 74 -0.20 10.67 -0.79
C PHE A 74 0.72 9.67 -1.48
N THR A 75 1.15 10.00 -2.68
CA THR A 75 2.21 9.29 -3.39
C THR A 75 3.35 10.25 -3.68
N THR A 76 4.58 9.76 -3.69
CA THR A 76 5.75 10.58 -4.03
C THR A 76 6.04 10.45 -5.52
N ILE A 77 6.08 11.58 -6.23
CA ILE A 77 6.51 11.65 -7.62
C ILE A 77 8.02 11.36 -7.65
N THR A 78 8.41 10.19 -8.15
CA THR A 78 9.80 9.71 -8.13
C THR A 78 10.79 10.73 -8.74
N ARG A 79 10.39 11.44 -9.80
CA ARG A 79 11.25 12.42 -10.50
C ARG A 79 11.53 13.67 -9.67
N THR A 80 10.58 14.14 -8.88
CA THR A 80 10.64 15.46 -8.23
C THR A 80 10.70 15.37 -6.70
N GLY A 81 10.46 14.18 -6.14
CA GLY A 81 10.29 13.98 -4.70
C GLY A 81 9.03 14.63 -4.13
N LYS A 82 8.19 15.28 -4.94
CA LYS A 82 6.99 15.97 -4.47
C LYS A 82 5.90 14.96 -4.11
N GLU A 83 5.20 15.20 -3.02
CA GLU A 83 4.01 14.46 -2.65
C GLU A 83 2.81 14.97 -3.46
N LYS A 84 1.99 14.03 -3.95
CA LYS A 84 0.72 14.27 -4.64
C LYS A 84 -0.37 13.53 -3.88
N ALA A 85 -1.52 14.18 -3.67
CA ALA A 85 -2.69 13.52 -3.09
C ALA A 85 -3.09 12.29 -3.93
N ALA A 86 -3.44 11.21 -3.25
CA ALA A 86 -3.83 9.94 -3.82
C ALA A 86 -4.99 9.35 -3.04
N HIS A 87 -5.68 8.37 -3.62
CA HIS A 87 -6.58 7.52 -2.85
C HIS A 87 -5.83 6.86 -1.69
N SER A 88 -6.56 6.54 -0.63
CA SER A 88 -5.98 5.86 0.54
C SER A 88 -5.40 4.51 0.12
N HIS A 89 -4.12 4.28 0.39
CA HIS A 89 -3.45 3.05 -0.03
C HIS A 89 -2.34 2.61 0.92
N ILE A 90 -1.87 1.38 0.73
CA ILE A 90 -0.67 0.80 1.32
C ILE A 90 0.37 0.68 0.22
N THR A 91 1.63 1.00 0.51
CA THR A 91 2.73 0.88 -0.45
C THR A 91 3.64 -0.29 -0.10
N LEU A 92 3.81 -1.21 -1.04
CA LEU A 92 4.55 -2.46 -0.87
C LEU A 92 5.68 -2.60 -1.91
N SER A 93 6.74 -3.30 -1.51
CA SER A 93 7.66 -3.94 -2.44
C SER A 93 7.67 -5.45 -2.20
N LEU A 94 7.32 -6.22 -3.23
CA LEU A 94 7.14 -7.66 -3.16
C LEU A 94 8.24 -8.39 -3.94
N ASN A 95 8.72 -9.49 -3.37
CA ASN A 95 9.76 -10.34 -3.94
C ASN A 95 9.33 -11.82 -3.96
N PRO A 96 9.80 -12.61 -4.94
CA PRO A 96 10.77 -12.26 -5.98
C PRO A 96 10.19 -11.38 -7.10
N GLY A 97 11.09 -10.66 -7.78
CA GLY A 97 10.79 -9.84 -8.96
C GLY A 97 10.83 -8.33 -8.75
N GLY A 98 10.99 -7.84 -7.51
CA GLY A 98 11.07 -6.41 -7.22
C GLY A 98 9.83 -5.64 -7.67
N VAL A 99 8.65 -6.16 -7.34
CA VAL A 99 7.36 -5.60 -7.76
C VAL A 99 6.94 -4.52 -6.76
N LYS A 100 6.55 -3.34 -7.25
CA LYS A 100 5.95 -2.30 -6.40
C LYS A 100 4.43 -2.41 -6.51
N VAL A 101 3.74 -2.37 -5.37
CA VAL A 101 2.27 -2.44 -5.36
C VAL A 101 1.70 -1.31 -4.52
N HIS A 102 0.66 -0.66 -5.03
CA HIS A 102 -0.25 0.15 -4.24
C HIS A 102 -1.54 -0.64 -4.05
N VAL A 103 -1.84 -1.01 -2.79
CA VAL A 103 -3.11 -1.65 -2.43
C VAL A 103 -4.07 -0.54 -2.00
N ASN A 104 -5.03 -0.21 -2.86
CA ASN A 104 -5.98 0.87 -2.59
C ASN A 104 -7.09 0.37 -1.66
N VAL A 105 -7.27 1.10 -0.56
CA VAL A 105 -8.18 0.73 0.52
C VAL A 105 -9.15 1.85 0.82
N THR A 106 -10.40 1.49 1.06
CA THR A 106 -11.43 2.42 1.53
C THR A 106 -11.62 2.19 3.02
N LEU A 107 -11.49 3.25 3.82
CA LEU A 107 -11.94 3.26 5.21
C LEU A 107 -13.18 4.16 5.29
N PRO A 108 -14.34 3.65 5.75
CA PRO A 108 -15.51 4.49 5.98
C PRO A 108 -15.16 5.64 6.94
N GLU A 109 -15.69 6.83 6.70
CA GLU A 109 -15.43 7.98 7.55
C GLU A 109 -15.91 7.71 8.99
N GLY A 110 -15.02 7.95 9.97
CA GLY A 110 -15.28 7.63 11.38
C GLY A 110 -15.39 6.13 11.69
N GLY A 111 -15.13 5.26 10.71
CA GLY A 111 -15.21 3.81 10.85
C GLY A 111 -13.98 3.20 11.53
N ALA A 112 -14.20 2.08 12.21
CA ALA A 112 -13.13 1.26 12.75
C ALA A 112 -12.27 0.69 11.61
N VAL A 113 -10.96 0.53 11.81
CA VAL A 113 -10.02 0.09 10.75
C VAL A 113 -10.32 -1.32 10.24
N GLU A 114 -11.02 -2.12 11.04
CA GLU A 114 -11.59 -3.42 10.71
C GLU A 114 -12.61 -3.36 9.55
N ASN A 115 -13.22 -2.20 9.33
CA ASN A 115 -14.14 -1.95 8.23
C ASN A 115 -13.41 -1.50 6.95
N ALA A 116 -12.07 -1.45 6.97
CA ALA A 116 -11.30 -1.17 5.77
C ALA A 116 -11.57 -2.24 4.72
N GLN A 117 -11.78 -1.80 3.48
CA GLN A 117 -12.02 -2.67 2.34
C GLN A 117 -10.91 -2.49 1.31
N TRP A 118 -10.46 -3.59 0.73
CA TRP A 118 -9.62 -3.55 -0.45
C TRP A 118 -10.50 -3.24 -1.66
N ARG A 119 -10.28 -2.08 -2.29
CA ARG A 119 -11.00 -1.62 -3.47
C ARG A 119 -10.40 -2.17 -4.76
N ASP A 120 -9.11 -1.89 -4.98
CA ASP A 120 -8.38 -2.19 -6.19
C ASP A 120 -6.87 -2.24 -5.89
N GLU A 121 -6.04 -2.63 -6.85
CA GLU A 121 -4.59 -2.59 -6.69
C GLU A 121 -3.86 -2.24 -7.98
N SER A 122 -2.78 -1.47 -7.85
CA SER A 122 -1.87 -1.14 -8.95
C SER A 122 -0.56 -1.88 -8.77
N VAL A 123 -0.23 -2.76 -9.73
CA VAL A 123 1.00 -3.59 -9.71
C VAL A 123 1.99 -3.08 -10.74
N VAL A 124 3.13 -2.53 -10.28
CA VAL A 124 4.20 -2.03 -11.15
C VAL A 124 5.38 -2.99 -11.10
N LEU A 125 5.68 -3.63 -12.23
CA LEU A 125 6.82 -4.53 -12.35
C LEU A 125 8.15 -3.76 -12.34
N ARG A 126 9.22 -4.42 -11.91
CA ARG A 126 10.56 -3.83 -11.90
C ARG A 126 10.93 -3.31 -13.29
N ARG A 127 11.47 -2.08 -13.35
CA ARG A 127 11.85 -1.37 -14.60
C ARG A 127 10.67 -1.03 -15.52
N ARG A 128 9.42 -1.10 -15.05
CA ARG A 128 8.26 -0.53 -15.74
C ARG A 128 7.84 0.77 -15.06
N ALA A 129 7.30 1.69 -15.85
CA ALA A 129 6.75 2.95 -15.36
C ALA A 129 5.24 2.85 -15.07
N ILE A 130 4.53 1.95 -15.77
CA ILE A 130 3.08 1.81 -15.70
C ILE A 130 2.68 0.52 -14.98
N ALA A 131 1.45 0.52 -14.46
CA ALA A 131 0.82 -0.66 -13.88
C ALA A 131 0.65 -1.76 -14.94
N ASP A 132 0.81 -3.02 -14.53
CA ASP A 132 0.58 -4.17 -15.38
C ASP A 132 -0.91 -4.54 -15.33
N PRO A 133 -1.65 -4.43 -16.45
CA PRO A 133 -3.09 -4.67 -16.47
C PRO A 133 -3.47 -6.14 -16.29
N SER A 134 -2.53 -7.07 -16.49
CA SER A 134 -2.76 -8.50 -16.28
C SER A 134 -2.62 -8.93 -14.82
N LEU A 135 -1.94 -8.12 -14.00
CA LEU A 135 -1.67 -8.42 -12.59
C LEU A 135 -2.45 -7.53 -11.62
N SER A 136 -2.85 -6.35 -12.07
CA SER A 136 -3.64 -5.37 -11.33
C SER A 136 -5.12 -5.79 -11.31
N VAL A 137 -5.86 -5.40 -10.27
CA VAL A 137 -7.30 -5.72 -10.15
C VAL A 137 -8.10 -4.46 -9.83
N GLY A 138 -9.35 -4.42 -10.26
CA GLY A 138 -10.24 -3.27 -10.10
C GLY A 138 -9.96 -2.12 -11.06
N GLU A 139 -10.68 -1.01 -10.88
CA GLU A 139 -10.35 0.26 -11.52
C GLU A 139 -9.28 0.94 -10.67
N TYR A 140 -8.03 0.75 -11.06
CA TYR A 140 -6.92 1.52 -10.52
C TYR A 140 -6.78 2.77 -11.36
N ASP A 141 -6.72 3.94 -10.72
CA ASP A 141 -6.26 5.12 -11.42
C ASP A 141 -4.86 4.80 -11.94
N GLU A 142 -4.70 4.77 -13.27
CA GLU A 142 -3.37 4.90 -13.83
C GLU A 142 -2.77 6.11 -13.12
N LEU A 143 -1.66 5.94 -12.42
CA LEU A 143 -0.80 7.04 -12.03
C LEU A 143 -0.29 7.61 -13.34
N SER A 144 -1.14 8.41 -14.01
CA SER A 144 -0.88 8.93 -15.32
C SER A 144 0.25 9.93 -15.14
N ASP A 145 1.44 9.52 -15.56
CA ASP A 145 2.59 10.41 -15.80
C ASP A 145 2.32 11.35 -16.99
N ARG A 146 1.05 11.61 -17.33
CA ARG A 146 0.70 12.64 -18.29
C ARG A 146 0.52 13.94 -17.52
N ASP A 147 1.64 14.66 -17.42
CA ASP A 147 1.62 16.08 -17.79
C ASP A 147 0.84 16.16 -19.11
N THR A 148 -0.47 16.40 -19.08
CA THR A 148 -1.17 16.90 -20.25
C THR A 148 -0.50 18.22 -20.59
N PRO A 149 0.14 18.38 -21.76
CA PRO A 149 0.42 19.71 -22.23
C PRO A 149 -0.93 20.42 -22.32
N SER A 150 -1.04 21.59 -21.70
CA SER A 150 -2.18 22.48 -21.94
C SER A 150 -2.42 22.56 -23.45
N PRO A 151 -3.67 22.50 -23.93
CA PRO A 151 -3.92 22.83 -25.31
C PRO A 151 -3.47 24.28 -25.50
N VAL A 152 -2.41 24.47 -26.28
CA VAL A 152 -2.12 25.79 -26.84
C VAL A 152 -3.27 26.03 -27.81
N LEU A 153 -4.25 26.81 -27.35
CA LEU A 153 -5.25 27.41 -28.20
C LEU A 153 -4.53 28.48 -29.03
N ASN A 154 -4.46 28.21 -30.34
CA ASN A 154 -4.08 29.06 -31.47
C ASN A 154 -2.70 29.71 -31.45
#